data_AF-A0A7W1TYW6-F1
#
_entry.id   AF-A0A7W1TYW6-F1
#
_cell.length_a   1.000
_cell.length_b   1.000
_cell.length_c   1.000
_cell.angle_alpha   90.00
_cell.angle_beta   90.00
_cell.angle_gamma   90.00
#
_symmetry.space_group_name_H-M   'P 1'
#
loop_
_entity.id
_entity.type
_entity.pdbx_description
1 polymer ?
#
loop_
_entity_poly.entity_id
_entity_poly.type
_entity_poly.pdbx_seq_one_letter_code
_entity_poly.pdbx_strand_id
1 'polypeptide(L)'
;MIEKKIETFTYTDLGFPIELIDVPMRKILGEWVLDINLNKLQLEVLKILIHKPTPLLAGEIRFIRKYFEMTTTSFGEVCGVSHAAVIKWESGQLPALPMDVYIRMYIMARLNAKNSDFGKLFHEVNMPGLAQAKKERRKEKPLSLRIRLRRFAHN
;
A
#
# COMPACT_ATOMS: atom_id res chain seq x y z
N MET A 1 8.65 10.07 30.12
CA MET A 1 7.42 9.42 29.60
C MET A 1 7.75 7.94 29.41
N ILE A 2 6.86 7.02 29.76
CA ILE A 2 7.13 5.57 29.62
C ILE A 2 6.83 5.18 28.17
N GLU A 3 7.89 4.97 27.39
CA GLU A 3 7.81 4.42 26.04
C GLU A 3 7.77 2.89 26.14
N LYS A 4 6.75 2.26 25.53
CA LYS A 4 6.70 0.81 25.35
C LYS A 4 6.87 0.50 23.87
N LYS A 5 7.78 -0.42 23.54
CA LYS A 5 7.89 -0.99 22.20
C LYS A 5 7.10 -2.29 22.17
N ILE A 6 6.22 -2.44 21.19
CA ILE A 6 5.56 -3.71 20.88
C ILE A 6 6.32 -4.34 19.71
N GLU A 7 6.62 -5.63 19.82
CA GLU A 7 7.37 -6.36 18.79
C GLU A 7 6.62 -6.38 17.46
N THR A 8 5.30 -6.62 17.48
CA THR A 8 4.45 -6.60 16.27
C THR A 8 3.04 -6.12 16.62
N PHE A 9 2.54 -5.17 15.84
CA PHE A 9 1.19 -4.61 15.96
C PHE A 9 0.49 -4.61 14.60
N THR A 10 -0.74 -5.13 14.54
CA THR A 10 -1.55 -5.11 13.31
C THR A 10 -2.35 -3.82 13.23
N TYR A 11 -2.07 -3.01 12.22
CA TYR A 11 -2.77 -1.75 11.95
C TYR A 11 -3.75 -1.92 10.79
N THR A 12 -5.00 -1.51 10.96
CA THR A 12 -6.09 -1.75 9.99
C THR A 12 -6.70 -0.48 9.40
N ASP A 13 -6.36 0.70 9.93
CA ASP A 13 -7.06 1.94 9.59
C ASP A 13 -6.73 2.47 8.18
N LEU A 14 -5.77 1.86 7.47
CA LEU A 14 -5.49 2.15 6.06
C LEU A 14 -6.46 1.46 5.09
N GLY A 15 -7.45 0.71 5.61
CA GLY A 15 -8.42 -0.04 4.81
C GLY A 15 -7.94 -1.44 4.39
N PHE A 16 -6.79 -1.88 4.89
CA PHE A 16 -6.28 -3.25 4.83
C PHE A 16 -5.27 -3.48 5.96
N PRO A 17 -5.08 -4.73 6.42
CA PRO A 17 -4.17 -5.01 7.53
C PRO A 17 -2.70 -4.88 7.13
N ILE A 18 -1.92 -4.17 7.94
CA ILE A 18 -0.46 -4.11 7.87
C ILE A 18 0.16 -4.52 9.20
N GLU A 19 1.34 -5.15 9.16
CA GLU A 19 2.10 -5.50 10.35
C GLU A 19 3.19 -4.44 10.59
N LEU A 20 3.08 -3.72 11.70
CA LEU A 20 4.07 -2.76 12.17
C LEU A 20 5.00 -3.44 13.19
N ILE A 21 6.31 -3.36 12.97
CA ILE A 21 7.34 -4.02 13.79
C ILE A 21 8.14 -2.94 14.53
N ASP A 22 8.49 -3.20 15.79
CA ASP A 22 9.23 -2.29 16.68
C ASP A 22 8.52 -0.93 16.85
N VAL A 23 7.23 -0.96 17.17
CA VAL A 23 6.38 0.25 17.14
C VAL A 23 6.45 1.03 18.45
N PRO A 24 6.74 2.35 18.42
CA PRO A 24 6.65 3.19 19.60
C PRO A 24 5.18 3.42 19.99
N MET A 25 4.88 3.22 21.28
CA MET A 25 3.58 3.49 21.86
C MET A 25 3.72 4.53 22.97
N ARG A 26 2.75 5.43 23.06
CA ARG A 26 2.62 6.39 24.16
C ARG A 26 1.31 6.16 24.92
N LYS A 27 1.32 6.42 26.22
CA LYS A 27 0.11 6.33 27.04
C LYS A 27 -0.61 7.68 27.08
N ILE A 28 -1.85 7.73 26.60
CA ILE A 28 -2.72 8.91 26.62
C ILE A 28 -4.01 8.50 27.31
N LEU A 29 -4.42 9.24 28.36
CA LEU A 29 -5.65 8.99 29.11
C LEU A 29 -5.85 7.52 29.59
N GLY A 30 -4.75 6.83 29.92
CA GLY A 30 -4.81 5.43 30.36
C GLY A 30 -4.63 4.40 29.24
N GLU A 31 -4.79 4.81 27.98
CA GLU A 31 -4.74 3.95 26.80
C GLU A 31 -3.39 4.02 26.09
N TRP A 32 -2.95 2.90 25.50
CA TRP A 32 -1.75 2.85 24.68
C TRP A 32 -2.10 3.18 23.23
N VAL A 33 -1.55 4.28 22.73
CA VAL A 33 -1.77 4.78 21.37
C VAL A 33 -0.45 4.75 20.60
N LEU A 34 -0.52 4.48 19.30
CA LEU A 34 0.63 4.54 18.39
C LEU A 34 1.25 5.94 18.41
N ASP A 35 2.56 6.02 18.66
CA ASP A 35 3.30 7.29 18.64
C ASP A 35 4.10 7.43 17.34
N ILE A 36 3.38 7.49 16.22
CA ILE A 36 3.96 7.47 14.88
C ILE A 36 3.38 8.60 14.04
N ASN A 37 4.20 9.14 13.15
CA ASN A 37 3.71 10.08 12.14
C ASN A 37 2.94 9.32 11.05
N LEU A 38 1.61 9.44 11.06
CA LEU A 38 0.72 8.74 10.13
C LEU A 38 0.99 9.12 8.66
N ASN A 39 1.34 10.37 8.37
CA ASN A 39 1.67 10.79 7.00
C ASN A 39 2.93 10.08 6.49
N LYS A 40 3.95 9.95 7.34
CA LYS A 40 5.15 9.16 7.02
C LYS A 40 4.82 7.69 6.84
N LEU A 41 3.98 7.11 7.69
CA LEU A 41 3.54 5.71 7.56
C LEU A 41 2.84 5.50 6.21
N GLN A 42 1.86 6.33 5.85
CA GLN A 42 1.12 6.21 4.60
C GLN A 42 2.03 6.32 3.38
N LEU A 43 2.99 7.26 3.39
CA LEU A 43 3.97 7.41 2.32
C LEU A 43 4.85 6.15 2.16
N GLU A 44 5.26 5.54 3.26
CA GLU A 44 6.10 4.33 3.22
C GLU A 44 5.31 3.10 2.78
N VAL A 45 4.05 2.98 3.23
CA VAL A 45 3.11 1.97 2.69
C VAL A 45 2.98 2.13 1.18
N LEU A 46 2.79 3.36 0.69
CA LEU A 46 2.68 3.65 -0.73
C LEU A 46 3.94 3.23 -1.50
N LYS A 47 5.14 3.54 -0.98
CA LYS A 47 6.41 3.12 -1.59
C LYS A 47 6.57 1.60 -1.63
N ILE A 48 6.20 0.89 -0.57
CA ILE A 48 6.29 -0.57 -0.56
C ILE A 48 5.30 -1.18 -1.56
N LEU A 49 4.09 -0.61 -1.69
CA LEU A 49 3.11 -1.05 -2.69
C LEU A 49 3.60 -0.92 -4.13
N ILE A 50 4.48 0.04 -4.45
CA ILE A 50 5.11 0.17 -5.77
C ILE A 50 5.88 -1.10 -6.13
N HIS A 51 6.68 -1.62 -5.20
CA HIS A 51 7.60 -2.73 -5.43
C HIS A 51 7.07 -4.10 -4.99
N LYS A 52 5.83 -4.17 -4.49
CA LYS A 52 5.25 -5.41 -3.98
C LYS A 52 5.20 -6.49 -5.08
N PRO A 53 5.75 -7.70 -4.87
CA PRO A 53 5.85 -8.72 -5.92
C PRO A 53 4.52 -9.44 -6.22
N THR A 54 3.46 -9.09 -5.51
CA THR A 54 2.11 -9.65 -5.69
C THR A 54 1.18 -8.59 -6.27
N PRO A 55 0.08 -9.00 -6.93
CA PRO A 55 -0.90 -8.04 -7.43
C PRO A 55 -1.47 -7.16 -6.32
N LEU A 56 -1.80 -5.92 -6.67
CA LEU A 56 -2.52 -5.02 -5.79
C LEU A 56 -3.89 -5.59 -5.44
N LEU A 57 -4.22 -5.53 -4.16
CA LEU A 57 -5.48 -5.99 -3.58
C LEU A 57 -6.49 -4.86 -3.55
N ALA A 58 -7.76 -5.22 -3.40
CA ALA A 58 -8.87 -4.28 -3.36
C ALA A 58 -8.68 -3.13 -2.36
N GLY A 59 -8.26 -3.44 -1.12
CA GLY A 59 -7.99 -2.44 -0.09
C GLY A 59 -6.77 -1.58 -0.40
N GLU A 60 -5.73 -2.14 -1.03
CA GLU A 60 -4.52 -1.41 -1.41
C GLU A 60 -4.80 -0.41 -2.55
N ILE A 61 -5.60 -0.81 -3.55
CA ILE A 61 -6.05 0.07 -4.64
C ILE A 61 -6.89 1.22 -4.06
N ARG A 62 -7.82 0.91 -3.16
CA ARG A 62 -8.64 1.92 -2.48
C ARG A 62 -7.79 2.90 -1.68
N PHE A 63 -6.79 2.39 -0.96
CA PHE A 63 -5.83 3.21 -0.23
C PHE A 63 -5.05 4.14 -1.16
N ILE A 64 -4.49 3.64 -2.26
CA ILE A 64 -3.75 4.44 -3.25
C ILE A 64 -4.62 5.58 -3.78
N ARG A 65 -5.86 5.27 -4.18
CA ARG A 65 -6.80 6.29 -4.69
C ARG A 65 -7.09 7.35 -3.64
N LYS A 66 -7.38 6.93 -2.40
CA LYS A 66 -7.71 7.83 -1.29
C LYS A 66 -6.51 8.66 -0.82
N TYR A 67 -5.30 8.11 -0.89
CA TYR A 67 -4.06 8.84 -0.60
C TYR A 67 -3.88 10.04 -1.51
N PHE A 68 -4.23 9.92 -2.80
CA PHE A 68 -4.23 11.05 -3.74
C PHE A 68 -5.54 11.85 -3.75
N GLU A 69 -6.43 11.62 -2.79
CA GLU A 69 -7.73 12.31 -2.64
C GLU A 69 -8.63 12.21 -3.88
N MET A 70 -8.53 11.11 -4.62
CA MET A 70 -9.23 10.94 -5.88
C MET A 70 -10.62 10.31 -5.69
N THR A 71 -11.60 10.74 -6.50
CA THR A 71 -12.86 10.02 -6.66
C THR A 71 -12.62 8.78 -7.51
N THR A 72 -13.53 7.81 -7.47
CA THR A 72 -13.49 6.63 -8.34
C THR A 72 -13.59 7.02 -9.83
N THR A 73 -14.21 8.16 -10.14
CA THR A 73 -14.31 8.69 -11.51
C THR A 73 -12.97 9.25 -11.96
N SER A 74 -12.36 10.15 -11.19
CA SER A 74 -11.06 10.73 -11.56
C SER A 74 -9.94 9.68 -11.59
N PHE A 75 -10.00 8.68 -10.71
CA PHE A 75 -9.07 7.56 -10.76
C PHE A 75 -9.26 6.68 -11.99
N GLY A 76 -10.52 6.48 -12.42
CA GLY A 76 -10.85 5.82 -13.66
C GLY A 76 -10.30 6.56 -14.87
N GLU A 77 -10.47 7.88 -14.93
CA GLU A 77 -9.94 8.74 -15.99
C GLU A 77 -8.42 8.64 -16.10
N VAL A 78 -7.69 8.74 -14.98
CA VAL A 78 -6.24 8.54 -14.94
C VAL A 78 -5.83 7.17 -15.48
N CYS A 79 -6.62 6.14 -15.20
CA CYS A 79 -6.40 4.77 -15.62
C CYS A 79 -6.93 4.47 -17.04
N GLY A 80 -7.63 5.40 -17.69
CA GLY A 80 -8.31 5.15 -18.97
C GLY A 80 -9.44 4.11 -18.89
N VAL A 81 -10.11 3.98 -17.73
CA VAL A 81 -11.20 3.03 -17.49
C VAL A 81 -12.44 3.71 -16.91
N SER A 82 -13.57 3.01 -16.92
CA SER A 82 -14.79 3.52 -16.29
C SER A 82 -14.71 3.51 -14.76
N HIS A 83 -15.42 4.44 -14.12
CA HIS A 83 -15.67 4.46 -12.68
C HIS A 83 -16.14 3.09 -12.14
N ALA A 84 -17.01 2.40 -12.88
CA ALA A 84 -17.53 1.09 -12.49
C ALA A 84 -16.44 0.01 -12.44
N ALA A 85 -15.42 0.08 -13.30
CA ALA A 85 -14.27 -0.81 -13.24
C ALA A 85 -13.47 -0.61 -11.94
N VAL A 86 -13.25 0.65 -11.54
CA VAL A 86 -12.58 0.99 -10.28
C VAL A 86 -13.35 0.43 -9.07
N ILE A 87 -14.68 0.57 -9.03
CA ILE A 87 -15.52 -0.04 -7.98
C ILE A 87 -15.34 -1.56 -7.92
N LYS A 88 -15.29 -2.24 -9.07
CA LYS A 88 -15.08 -3.69 -9.13
C LYS A 88 -13.70 -4.10 -8.62
N TRP A 89 -12.67 -3.28 -8.86
CA TRP A 89 -11.33 -3.50 -8.30
C TRP A 89 -11.31 -3.35 -6.79
N GLU A 90 -11.90 -2.27 -6.27
CA GLU A 90 -11.90 -1.94 -4.85
C GLU A 90 -12.86 -2.79 -4.00
N SER A 91 -13.79 -3.50 -4.64
CA SER A 91 -14.61 -4.53 -4.00
C SER A 91 -14.00 -5.92 -4.09
N GLY A 92 -12.93 -6.10 -4.88
CA GLY A 92 -12.28 -7.39 -5.11
C GLY A 92 -13.03 -8.31 -6.08
N GLN A 93 -14.11 -7.83 -6.71
CA GLN A 93 -14.85 -8.58 -7.73
C GLN A 93 -14.02 -8.86 -8.98
N LEU A 94 -13.14 -7.94 -9.36
CA LEU A 94 -12.24 -8.07 -10.51
C LEU A 94 -10.83 -7.63 -10.12
N PRO A 95 -9.77 -8.36 -10.50
CA PRO A 95 -8.39 -7.88 -10.33
C PRO A 95 -8.08 -6.71 -11.29
N ALA A 96 -7.16 -5.84 -10.89
CA ALA A 96 -6.66 -4.75 -11.73
C ALA A 96 -5.42 -5.12 -12.57
N LEU A 97 -5.11 -6.41 -12.78
CA LEU A 97 -3.79 -6.90 -13.23
C LEU A 97 -3.09 -6.09 -14.35
N PRO A 98 -3.69 -5.84 -15.54
CA PRO A 98 -3.02 -5.00 -16.55
C PRO A 98 -2.75 -3.56 -16.08
N MET A 99 -3.67 -3.02 -15.27
CA MET A 99 -3.59 -1.66 -14.73
C MET A 99 -2.73 -1.56 -13.47
N ASP A 100 -2.39 -2.68 -12.84
CA ASP A 100 -1.56 -2.75 -11.63
C ASP A 100 -0.19 -2.10 -11.87
N VAL A 101 0.46 -2.48 -12.97
CA VAL A 101 1.76 -1.90 -13.38
C VAL A 101 1.63 -0.40 -13.64
N TYR A 102 0.59 0.02 -14.35
CA TYR A 102 0.34 1.43 -14.62
C TYR A 102 0.07 2.24 -13.34
N ILE A 103 -0.74 1.71 -12.41
CA ILE A 103 -1.02 2.34 -11.11
C ILE A 103 0.30 2.56 -10.35
N ARG A 104 1.22 1.59 -10.37
CA ARG A 104 2.54 1.73 -9.74
C ARG A 104 3.39 2.80 -10.41
N MET A 105 3.42 2.84 -11.74
CA MET A 105 4.09 3.91 -12.48
C MET A 105 3.48 5.29 -12.18
N TYR A 106 2.16 5.38 -12.08
CA TYR A 106 1.46 6.61 -11.73
C TYR A 106 1.84 7.09 -10.32
N ILE A 107 1.91 6.18 -9.33
CA ILE A 107 2.41 6.50 -8.00
C ILE A 107 3.84 7.05 -8.08
N MET A 108 4.74 6.37 -8.79
CA MET A 108 6.13 6.81 -8.94
C MET A 108 6.23 8.21 -9.56
N ALA A 109 5.44 8.49 -10.59
CA ALA A 109 5.38 9.81 -11.21
C ALA A 109 4.90 10.88 -10.23
N ARG A 110 3.84 10.60 -9.44
CA ARG A 110 3.31 11.51 -8.41
C ARG A 110 4.29 11.75 -7.26
N LEU A 111 5.21 10.80 -7.01
CA LEU A 111 6.28 10.92 -6.03
C LEU A 111 7.58 11.52 -6.61
N ASN A 112 7.55 12.01 -7.86
CA ASN A 112 8.72 12.57 -8.57
C ASN A 112 9.92 11.60 -8.62
N ALA A 113 9.65 10.31 -8.84
CA ALA A 113 10.70 9.31 -8.99
C ALA A 113 11.58 9.60 -10.22
N LYS A 114 12.85 9.14 -10.18
CA LYS A 114 13.78 9.32 -11.30
C LYS A 114 13.42 8.39 -12.44
N ASN A 115 13.69 8.79 -13.68
CA ASN A 115 13.48 7.96 -14.88
C ASN A 115 14.15 6.58 -14.77
N SER A 116 15.33 6.49 -14.14
CA SER A 116 16.02 5.22 -13.90
C SER A 116 15.23 4.23 -13.04
N ASP A 117 14.37 4.73 -12.16
CA ASP A 117 13.62 3.87 -11.23
C ASP A 117 12.41 3.23 -11.93
N PHE A 118 11.86 3.86 -12.96
CA PHE A 118 10.79 3.25 -13.78
C PHE A 118 11.30 1.99 -14.52
N GLY A 119 12.53 2.04 -15.04
CA GLY A 119 13.16 0.87 -15.66
C GLY A 119 13.32 -0.29 -14.67
N LYS A 120 13.76 0.01 -13.44
CA LYS A 120 13.86 -1.01 -12.37
C LYS A 120 12.49 -1.61 -12.04
N LEU A 121 11.47 -0.78 -11.89
CA LEU A 121 10.11 -1.25 -11.61
C LEU A 121 9.62 -2.23 -12.70
N PHE A 122 9.86 -1.93 -13.98
CA PHE A 122 9.44 -2.80 -15.07
C PHE A 122 10.06 -4.21 -14.99
N HIS A 123 11.31 -4.31 -14.52
CA HIS A 123 11.98 -5.59 -14.31
C HIS A 123 11.48 -6.31 -13.04
N GLU A 124 11.26 -5.57 -11.96
CA GLU A 124 10.81 -6.10 -10.66
C GLU A 124 9.35 -6.56 -10.68
N VAL A 125 8.48 -5.81 -11.36
CA VAL A 125 7.03 -6.00 -11.39
C VAL A 125 6.56 -6.09 -12.84
N ASN A 126 6.58 -7.31 -13.37
CA ASN A 126 6.11 -7.61 -14.72
C ASN A 126 4.82 -8.44 -14.71
N MET A 127 4.06 -8.33 -15.80
CA MET A 127 2.76 -8.99 -15.94
C MET A 127 2.80 -10.52 -15.77
N PRO A 128 3.76 -11.26 -16.38
CA PRO A 128 3.90 -12.69 -16.15
C PRO A 128 4.12 -13.05 -14.66
N GLY A 129 5.01 -12.32 -13.99
CA GLY A 129 5.30 -12.52 -12.56
C GLY A 129 4.08 -12.27 -11.68
N LEU A 130 3.34 -11.19 -11.92
CA LEU A 130 2.10 -10.88 -11.19
C LEU A 130 1.00 -11.93 -11.43
N ALA A 131 0.85 -12.41 -12.67
CA ALA A 131 -0.13 -13.44 -13.00
C ALA A 131 0.19 -14.77 -12.30
N GLN A 132 1.48 -15.12 -12.21
CA GLN A 132 1.94 -16.31 -11.49
C GLN A 132 1.76 -16.18 -9.98
N ALA A 133 2.20 -15.06 -9.38
CA ALA A 133 2.03 -14.78 -7.96
C ALA A 133 0.56 -14.81 -7.52
N LYS A 134 -0.38 -14.37 -8.39
CA LYS A 134 -1.82 -14.49 -8.14
C LYS A 134 -2.28 -15.94 -7.97
N LYS A 135 -1.77 -16.86 -8.81
CA LYS A 135 -2.13 -18.29 -8.76
C LYS A 135 -1.62 -18.93 -7.47
N GLU A 136 -0.41 -18.58 -7.08
CA GLU A 136 0.25 -19.07 -5.85
C GLU A 136 -0.47 -18.55 -4.60
N ARG A 137 -0.85 -17.27 -4.57
CA ARG A 137 -1.51 -16.65 -3.41
C ARG A 137 -2.90 -17.20 -3.09
N ARG A 138 -3.61 -17.82 -4.06
CA ARG A 138 -4.84 -18.57 -3.75
C ARG A 138 -4.61 -19.69 -2.73
N LYS A 139 -3.35 -20.06 -2.47
CA LYS A 139 -2.94 -21.11 -1.53
C LYS A 139 -2.51 -20.59 -0.15
N GLU A 140 -2.37 -19.28 0.08
CA GLU A 140 -1.77 -18.72 1.32
C GLU A 140 -2.62 -17.63 2.02
N LYS A 141 -2.37 -17.42 3.32
CA LYS A 141 -3.13 -16.50 4.21
C LYS A 141 -2.93 -15.00 3.87
N PRO A 142 -3.93 -14.15 4.17
CA PRO A 142 -4.00 -12.78 3.66
C PRO A 142 -3.38 -11.75 4.63
N LEU A 143 -2.06 -11.62 4.68
CA LEU A 143 -1.39 -10.50 5.38
C LEU A 143 -0.23 -9.99 4.52
N SER A 144 -0.25 -8.72 4.13
CA SER A 144 0.43 -8.24 2.91
C SER A 144 1.69 -7.41 3.09
N LEU A 145 1.94 -6.78 4.25
CA LEU A 145 3.01 -5.79 4.37
C LEU A 145 3.57 -5.73 5.79
N ARG A 146 4.90 -5.91 5.92
CA ARG A 146 5.68 -5.76 7.17
C ARG A 146 6.52 -4.50 7.13
N ILE A 147 6.35 -3.62 8.12
CA ILE A 147 7.03 -2.32 8.17
C ILE A 147 7.80 -2.21 9.49
N ARG A 148 9.13 -2.08 9.43
CA ARG A 148 9.97 -1.82 10.61
C ARG A 148 10.07 -0.32 10.85
N LEU A 149 9.62 0.15 12.01
CA LEU A 149 9.49 1.57 12.30
C LEU A 149 10.74 2.25 12.91
N ARG A 150 11.95 1.70 12.72
CA ARG A 150 13.21 2.26 13.28
C ARG A 150 13.57 3.67 12.79
N ARG A 151 12.84 4.26 11.82
CA ARG A 151 13.12 5.58 11.21
C ARG A 151 12.06 6.65 11.45
N PHE A 152 11.05 6.41 12.32
CA PHE A 152 9.89 7.30 12.45
C PHE A 152 9.79 8.05 13.78
N ALA A 153 10.80 7.92 14.65
CA ALA A 153 10.94 8.80 15.80
C ALA A 153 11.05 10.25 15.32
N HIS A 154 10.38 11.16 16.02
CA HIS A 154 10.19 12.55 15.60
C HIS A 154 11.55 13.25 15.40
N ASN A 155 11.70 13.94 14.25
CA ASN A 155 12.57 15.11 14.14
C ASN A 155 11.72 16.33 14.40
#